data_AF-A0A957PMM8-F1
#
_entry.id   AF-A0A957PMM8-F1
#
_cell.length_a   1.000
_cell.length_b   1.000
_cell.length_c   1.000
_cell.angle_alpha   90.00
_cell.angle_beta   90.00
_cell.angle_gamma   90.00
#
_symmetry.space_group_name_H-M   'P 1'
#
loop_
_entity.id
_entity.type
_entity.pdbx_description
1 polymer ?
#
loop_
_entity_poly.entity_id
_entity_poly.type
_entity_poly.pdbx_seq_one_letter_code
_entity_poly.pdbx_strand_id
1 'polypeptide(L)' 'MNIQITPEEIAADRMSPDKMVQAVDAIMSDGYVILDNAVDHDHLDILHERMRADSDTLIKAEKWGGAGRR' A
#
# COMPACT_ATOMS: atom_id res chain seq x y z
N MET A 1 14.63 -2.03 2.93
CA MET A 1 14.80 -0.65 3.44
C MET A 1 13.46 0.06 3.65
N ASN A 2 13.34 0.96 4.64
CA ASN A 2 12.16 1.81 4.89
C ASN A 2 12.48 3.29 4.64
N ILE A 3 11.61 4.00 3.93
CA ILE A 3 11.72 5.43 3.65
C ILE A 3 10.42 6.10 4.09
N GLN A 4 10.51 7.03 5.03
CA GLN A 4 9.35 7.80 5.48
C GLN A 4 9.02 8.90 4.45
N ILE A 5 7.79 8.92 3.94
CA ILE A 5 7.28 10.02 3.10
C ILE A 5 6.71 11.10 4.01
N THR A 6 7.05 12.37 3.77
CA THR A 6 6.50 13.47 4.58
C THR A 6 5.16 13.94 4.02
N PRO A 7 4.31 14.58 4.84
CA PRO A 7 3.06 15.18 4.37
C PRO A 7 3.28 16.20 3.23
N GLU A 8 4.39 16.92 3.23
CA GLU A 8 4.73 17.87 2.16
C GLU A 8 5.02 17.16 0.84
N GLU A 9 5.68 16.01 0.87
CA GLU A 9 5.95 15.20 -0.32
C GLU A 9 4.66 14.56 -0.87
N ILE A 10 3.75 14.16 0.00
CA ILE A 10 2.40 13.70 -0.39
C ILE A 10 1.63 14.85 -1.04
N ALA A 11 1.61 16.04 -0.42
CA ALA A 11 0.91 17.21 -0.95
C ALA A 11 1.51 17.70 -2.28
N ALA A 12 2.82 17.50 -2.48
CA ALA A 12 3.52 17.80 -3.72
C ALA A 12 3.39 16.70 -4.79
N ASP A 13 2.78 15.56 -4.46
CA ASP A 13 2.71 14.34 -5.29
C ASP A 13 4.09 13.93 -5.84
N ARG A 14 5.13 14.12 -5.00
CA ARG A 14 6.52 13.93 -5.42
C ARG A 14 7.44 13.72 -4.24
N MET A 15 8.22 12.64 -4.34
CA MET A 15 9.33 12.37 -3.42
C MET A 15 10.52 13.30 -3.70
N SER A 16 11.23 13.71 -2.64
CA SER A 16 12.49 14.42 -2.76
C SER A 16 13.56 13.60 -3.54
N PRO A 17 14.47 14.26 -4.28
CA PRO A 17 15.50 13.56 -5.05
C PRO A 17 16.34 12.59 -4.22
N ASP A 18 16.72 12.97 -2.99
CA ASP A 18 17.56 12.14 -2.12
C ASP A 18 16.86 10.84 -1.71
N LYS A 19 15.57 10.91 -1.38
CA LYS A 19 14.77 9.72 -1.07
C LYS A 19 14.52 8.86 -2.30
N MET A 20 14.40 9.48 -3.49
CA MET A 20 14.23 8.75 -4.74
C MET A 20 15.48 7.92 -5.07
N VAL A 21 16.67 8.49 -4.88
CA VAL A 21 17.95 7.76 -5.05
C VAL A 21 18.00 6.57 -4.09
N GLN A 22 17.67 6.79 -2.82
CA GLN A 22 17.59 5.71 -1.83
C GLN A 22 16.61 4.62 -2.28
N ALA A 23 15.39 4.97 -2.71
CA ALA A 23 14.39 4.01 -3.15
C ALA A 23 14.89 3.13 -4.31
N VAL A 24 15.55 3.74 -5.30
CA VAL A 24 16.15 3.03 -6.44
C VAL A 24 17.24 2.07 -5.96
N ASP A 25 18.14 2.53 -5.07
CA ASP A 25 19.22 1.70 -4.55
C ASP A 25 18.68 0.46 -3.83
N ALA A 26 17.66 0.60 -2.97
CA ALA A 26 17.05 -0.57 -2.31
C ALA A 26 16.32 -1.51 -3.26
N ILE A 27 15.66 -1.00 -4.29
CA ILE A 27 15.06 -1.88 -5.31
C ILE A 27 16.15 -2.68 -6.01
N MET A 28 17.29 -2.06 -6.31
CA MET A 28 18.41 -2.73 -6.97
C MET A 28 19.15 -3.72 -6.07
N SER A 29 19.28 -3.43 -4.77
CA SER A 29 20.01 -4.28 -3.82
C SER A 29 19.13 -5.36 -3.18
N ASP A 30 17.93 -4.98 -2.74
CA ASP A 30 17.05 -5.81 -1.90
C ASP A 30 15.88 -6.38 -2.71
N GLY A 31 15.62 -5.86 -3.91
CA GLY A 31 14.49 -6.23 -4.76
C GLY A 31 13.17 -5.54 -4.38
N TYR A 32 13.15 -4.74 -3.31
CA TYR A 32 11.97 -4.01 -2.85
C TYR A 32 12.34 -2.82 -1.97
N VAL A 33 11.40 -1.89 -1.79
CA VAL A 33 11.49 -0.80 -0.82
C VAL A 33 10.13 -0.62 -0.14
N ILE A 34 10.14 -0.26 1.14
CA ILE A 34 8.94 0.10 1.90
C ILE A 34 8.90 1.63 1.99
N LEU A 35 7.83 2.23 1.47
CA LEU A 35 7.56 3.65 1.60
C LEU A 35 6.51 3.86 2.68
N ASP A 36 6.94 4.31 3.85
CA ASP A 36 6.07 4.53 4.99
C ASP A 36 5.24 5.81 4.77
N ASN A 37 3.94 5.72 5.04
CA ASN A 37 2.97 6.81 4.88
C ASN A 37 2.93 7.43 3.48
N ALA A 38 3.15 6.63 2.44
CA ALA A 38 3.11 7.11 1.05
C ALA A 38 1.69 7.46 0.53
N VAL A 39 0.65 7.12 1.29
CA VAL A 39 -0.76 7.33 0.93
C VAL A 39 -1.50 7.88 2.15
N ASP A 40 -2.45 8.78 1.92
CA ASP A 40 -3.39 9.24 2.94
C ASP A 40 -4.20 8.07 3.50
N HIS A 41 -4.26 7.96 4.82
CA HIS A 41 -4.94 6.86 5.50
C HIS A 41 -6.46 6.92 5.30
N ASP A 42 -7.04 8.10 5.07
CA ASP A 42 -8.47 8.23 4.78
C ASP A 42 -8.84 7.48 3.49
N HIS A 43 -7.95 7.47 2.50
CA HIS A 43 -8.14 6.69 1.27
C HIS A 43 -8.04 5.18 1.53
N LEU A 44 -7.17 4.77 2.45
CA LEU A 44 -7.00 3.37 2.82
C LEU A 44 -8.23 2.85 3.58
N ASP A 45 -8.84 3.67 4.44
CA ASP A 45 -10.07 3.33 5.15
C ASP A 45 -11.23 3.10 4.20
N ILE A 46 -11.42 3.99 3.21
CA ILE A 46 -12.45 3.83 2.18
C ILE A 46 -12.22 2.55 1.38
N LEU A 47 -10.97 2.27 0.99
CA LEU A 47 -10.63 1.06 0.25
C LEU A 47 -10.89 -0.20 1.10
N HIS A 48 -10.49 -0.19 2.35
CA HIS A 48 -10.66 -1.30 3.28
C HIS A 48 -12.14 -1.64 3.49
N GLU A 49 -12.99 -0.64 3.73
CA GLU A 49 -14.43 -0.85 3.92
C GLU A 49 -15.08 -1.46 2.68
N ARG A 50 -14.70 -1.00 1.48
CA ARG A 50 -15.21 -1.58 0.22
C ARG A 50 -14.72 -3.01 0.01
N MET A 51 -13.43 -3.27 0.21
CA MET A 51 -12.88 -4.63 0.07
C MET A 51 -13.49 -5.60 1.08
N ARG A 52 -13.80 -5.13 2.29
CA ARG A 52 -14.51 -5.92 3.31
C ARG A 52 -15.93 -6.26 2.86
N ALA A 53 -16.70 -5.29 2.40
CA ALA A 53 -18.07 -5.51 1.90
C ALA A 53 -18.11 -6.49 0.71
N ASP A 54 -17.15 -6.36 -0.21
CA ASP A 54 -16.99 -7.26 -1.36
C ASP A 54 -16.62 -8.68 -0.92
N SER A 55 -15.68 -8.80 0.03
CA SER A 55 -15.27 -10.10 0.59
C SER A 55 -16.45 -10.79 1.28
N ASP A 56 -17.23 -10.07 2.10
CA ASP A 56 -18.44 -10.61 2.74
C ASP A 56 -19.45 -11.13 1.72
N THR A 57 -19.62 -10.41 0.60
CA THR A 57 -20.52 -10.81 -0.48
C THR A 57 -20.03 -12.09 -1.16
N LEU A 58 -18.73 -12.17 -1.46
CA LEU A 58 -18.14 -13.33 -2.14
C LEU A 58 -18.10 -14.58 -1.24
N ILE A 59 -17.85 -14.40 0.05
CA ILE A 59 -17.89 -15.48 1.05
C ILE A 59 -19.31 -16.04 1.15
N LYS A 60 -20.33 -15.18 1.30
CA LYS A 60 -21.74 -15.58 1.35
C LYS A 60 -22.20 -16.29 0.08
N ALA A 61 -21.64 -15.89 -1.07
CA ALA A 61 -21.96 -16.50 -2.35
C ALA A 61 -21.22 -17.84 -2.61
N GLU A 62 -20.38 -18.33 -1.68
CA GLU A 62 -19.46 -19.47 -1.86
C GLU A 62 -18.55 -19.33 -3.10
N LYS A 63 -18.42 -18.10 -3.61
CA LYS A 63 -17.61 -17.75 -4.79
C LYS A 63 -16.21 -17.27 -4.40
N TRP A 64 -15.94 -17.19 -3.10
CA TRP A 64 -14.61 -16.88 -2.59
C TRP A 64 -13.70 -18.12 -2.66
N GLY A 65 -12.73 -18.09 -3.59
CA GLY A 65 -11.86 -19.23 -3.89
C GLY A 65 -10.54 -19.34 -3.08
N GLY A 66 -10.32 -18.59 -1.98
CA GLY A 66 -9.01 -18.53 -1.31
C GLY A 66 -8.98 -18.59 0.22
N ALA A 67 -8.04 -19.38 0.78
CA ALA A 67 -7.63 -19.61 2.19
C ALA A 67 -8.70 -20.02 3.24
N GLY A 68 -9.97 -20.19 2.87
CA GLY A 68 -11.06 -20.53 3.80
C GLY A 68 -11.48 -22.02 3.87
N ARG A 69 -10.88 -22.92 3.06
CA ARG A 69 -11.14 -24.37 3.20
C ARG A 69 -10.14 -24.98 4.19
N ARG A 70 -10.61 -25.29 5.40
CA ARG A 70 -10.03 -26.29 6.29
C ARG A 70 -11.06 -27.39 6.50
#